data_AF-A0A918A531-F1
#
_entry.id   AF-A0A918A531-F1
#
_cell.length_a   1.000
_cell.length_b   1.000
_cell.length_c   1.000
_cell.angle_alpha   90.00
_cell.angle_beta   90.00
_cell.angle_gamma   90.00
#
_symmetry.space_group_name_H-M   'P 1'
#
loop_
_entity.id
_entity.type
_entity.pdbx_description
1 polymer ?
#
loop_
_entity_poly.entity_id
_entity_poly.type
_entity_poly.pdbx_seq_one_letter_code
_entity_poly.pdbx_strand_id
1 'polypeptide(L)'
;MPDEVVPAAGAPEPPAAGSATPGAGPAPGGSTGVGVSPAPGGFTGLGVSPGRAAGPVMRMAGPPVLPAARPVADAGAEIAVVGKALEAVAADLRHRSAAARDRTSGGSGGDGPGKTGGSGADGPGKTGGSGGDDAAEILDALAMMADDPMLREEAEQGVRDGLDAAHALDAAFNRHREALAALGGYLGERAADLDDLKHRAVADALGVPMPGLPSPGHPYVLVAEDLSPADTAGLGADVLALVTEKGGPTSHTAILARGRGLPAVVACAGITELPDGTYISVNGVSGEIAVGVTVAEAARILEEESRERARLAATSGPGRTADGHPVKLLLNIGSAADLRPGAEGVGLFRTEFLFLDRKQAPSFEEQVAAYAEVFRQAEQVVVRTLDAGTDKPLPFLGLPPEHNPALGIRGLRVDRLLPEVLDTQLDAIAEAARATGADAWVMAPMVTTRAEAADFARRARARGIGRVGVMVEVPAAALQADRLLAEVDFLSIGTNDLSQYTFAADRQHPGLADLLDPAQPALLRLVGACAQAGRAAGKPVGVCGEAAGDPVLAPVLAGLGVTSLSMAPVCVPAVRDALARHTLEECWERARTATA
;
A
#
# COMPACT_ATOMS: atom_id res chain seq x y z
N MET A 1 43.26 49.18 -28.97
CA MET A 1 44.11 49.89 -29.95
C MET A 1 45.54 49.98 -29.41
N PRO A 2 46.50 49.27 -29.99
CA PRO A 2 46.38 48.25 -31.05
C PRO A 2 46.52 46.84 -30.45
N ASP A 3 45.68 45.87 -30.79
CA ASP A 3 45.46 45.22 -32.10
C ASP A 3 46.66 44.43 -32.57
N GLU A 4 46.59 43.10 -32.42
CA GLU A 4 47.07 42.21 -33.46
C GLU A 4 46.18 40.97 -33.56
N VAL A 5 45.69 40.77 -34.78
CA VAL A 5 44.66 39.83 -35.22
C VAL A 5 45.36 38.57 -35.73
N VAL A 6 44.91 37.41 -35.26
CA VAL A 6 45.28 36.09 -35.83
C VAL A 6 44.11 35.60 -36.72
N PRO A 7 44.35 35.18 -37.97
CA PRO A 7 43.29 34.75 -38.87
C PRO A 7 42.90 33.27 -38.68
N ALA A 8 41.66 32.99 -39.07
CA ALA A 8 40.94 31.72 -38.95
C ALA A 8 41.56 30.56 -39.77
N ALA A 9 41.45 29.34 -39.23
CA ALA A 9 41.72 28.08 -39.92
C ALA A 9 40.41 27.29 -40.07
N GLY A 10 40.28 26.62 -41.23
CA GLY A 10 39.02 26.17 -41.81
C GLY A 10 38.35 24.98 -41.14
N ALA A 11 37.05 24.86 -41.42
CA ALA A 11 36.21 23.71 -41.10
C ALA A 11 36.59 22.47 -41.94
N PRO A 12 36.43 21.24 -41.41
CA PRO A 12 36.56 20.02 -42.20
C PRO A 12 35.20 19.56 -42.78
N GLU A 13 35.21 19.28 -44.09
CA GLU A 13 34.14 18.60 -44.84
C GLU A 13 34.10 17.08 -44.55
N PRO A 14 32.96 16.41 -44.81
CA PRO A 14 32.71 15.01 -44.45
C PRO A 14 33.16 14.01 -45.54
N PRO A 15 33.41 12.73 -45.20
CA PRO A 15 33.72 11.72 -46.20
C PRO A 15 32.46 11.19 -46.92
N ALA A 16 32.61 11.03 -48.23
CA ALA A 16 31.57 10.64 -49.17
C ALA A 16 31.33 9.12 -49.27
N ALA A 17 30.11 8.85 -49.70
CA ALA A 17 29.42 7.62 -50.08
C ALA A 17 30.20 6.52 -50.83
N GLY A 18 29.85 5.27 -50.49
CA GLY A 18 29.93 4.08 -51.35
C GLY A 18 28.53 3.54 -51.66
N SER A 19 28.36 3.13 -52.91
CA SER A 19 27.12 2.93 -53.69
C SER A 19 26.29 1.66 -53.42
N ALA A 20 24.96 1.75 -53.57
CA ALA A 20 24.13 0.71 -54.20
C ALA A 20 22.80 1.28 -54.73
N THR A 21 22.46 0.91 -55.96
CA THR A 21 21.32 1.33 -56.81
C THR A 21 19.97 0.64 -56.43
N PRO A 22 18.83 1.10 -56.98
CA PRO A 22 17.52 1.05 -56.32
C PRO A 22 16.65 -0.16 -56.72
N GLY A 23 15.80 -0.60 -55.79
CA GLY A 23 14.77 -1.61 -56.01
C GLY A 23 13.45 -1.20 -55.34
N ALA A 24 12.37 -1.28 -56.10
CA ALA A 24 10.99 -0.87 -55.81
C ALA A 24 10.47 -1.22 -54.41
N GLY A 25 9.77 -0.26 -53.78
CA GLY A 25 9.06 -0.47 -52.53
C GLY A 25 7.70 -1.16 -52.70
N PRO A 26 7.16 -1.78 -51.64
CA PRO A 26 5.74 -2.07 -51.52
C PRO A 26 5.07 -1.21 -50.43
N ALA A 27 3.77 -0.99 -50.64
CA ALA A 27 2.82 -0.21 -49.86
C ALA A 27 2.49 -0.86 -48.47
N PRO A 28 1.75 -0.18 -47.57
CA PRO A 28 1.62 -0.58 -46.18
C PRO A 28 0.61 -1.72 -46.02
N GLY A 29 1.00 -2.76 -45.27
CA GLY A 29 0.15 -3.92 -45.00
C GLY A 29 0.19 -4.34 -43.53
N GLY A 30 -0.99 -4.31 -42.90
CA GLY A 30 -1.45 -5.26 -41.88
C GLY A 30 -0.58 -5.50 -40.64
N SER A 31 -0.91 -4.80 -39.55
CA SER A 31 -0.60 -5.24 -38.19
C SER A 31 -1.36 -6.53 -37.85
N THR A 32 -0.77 -7.69 -38.14
CA THR A 32 -1.20 -8.96 -37.56
C THR A 32 -0.43 -9.16 -36.25
N GLY A 33 -1.17 -9.30 -35.16
CA GLY A 33 -0.65 -9.49 -33.81
C GLY A 33 0.37 -10.62 -33.74
N VAL A 34 1.55 -10.30 -33.23
CA VAL A 34 2.53 -11.30 -32.80
C VAL A 34 2.04 -11.79 -31.45
N GLY A 35 1.34 -12.92 -31.45
CA GLY A 35 1.04 -13.66 -30.23
C GLY A 35 2.35 -14.04 -29.56
N VAL A 36 2.61 -13.46 -28.39
CA VAL A 36 3.64 -13.95 -27.49
C VAL A 36 3.14 -15.31 -26.99
N SER A 37 3.76 -16.38 -27.49
CA SER A 37 3.55 -17.70 -26.91
C SER A 37 4.26 -17.73 -25.56
N PRO A 38 3.60 -18.06 -24.44
CA PRO A 38 4.26 -18.08 -23.14
C PRO A 38 5.37 -19.14 -23.16
N ALA A 39 6.57 -18.73 -22.75
CA ALA A 39 7.67 -19.65 -22.56
C ALA A 39 7.25 -20.80 -21.61
N PRO A 40 7.71 -22.04 -21.82
CA PRO A 40 7.45 -23.13 -20.89
C PRO A 40 8.27 -22.86 -19.61
N GLY A 41 7.69 -22.12 -18.65
CA GLY A 41 8.50 -21.68 -17.50
C GLY A 41 7.83 -20.90 -16.37
N GLY A 42 6.52 -20.67 -16.39
CA GLY A 42 5.86 -19.84 -15.38
C GLY A 42 6.14 -18.34 -15.55
N PHE A 43 5.75 -17.55 -14.55
CA PHE A 43 5.99 -16.11 -14.48
C PHE A 43 6.84 -15.76 -13.26
N THR A 44 7.46 -14.58 -13.28
CA THR A 44 8.19 -14.04 -12.14
C THR A 44 7.86 -12.57 -12.01
N GLY A 45 7.56 -12.15 -10.78
CA GLY A 45 7.42 -10.76 -10.40
C GLY A 45 8.10 -10.50 -9.07
N LEU A 46 7.68 -9.46 -8.38
CA LEU A 46 8.16 -9.10 -7.07
C LEU A 46 7.24 -9.69 -6.01
N GLY A 47 7.74 -10.61 -5.19
CA GLY A 47 7.03 -11.07 -4.01
C GLY A 47 6.85 -9.92 -3.02
N VAL A 48 5.60 -9.54 -2.74
CA VAL A 48 5.32 -8.41 -1.83
C VAL A 48 4.64 -8.84 -0.54
N SER A 49 3.88 -9.93 -0.54
CA SER A 49 3.22 -10.43 0.66
C SER A 49 3.49 -11.92 0.80
N PRO A 50 4.08 -12.38 1.92
CA PRO A 50 4.56 -13.74 2.06
C PRO A 50 3.43 -14.77 2.10
N GLY A 51 3.81 -16.04 1.89
CA GLY A 51 2.92 -17.20 1.85
C GLY A 51 2.80 -17.77 0.44
N ARG A 52 2.18 -18.95 0.34
CA ARG A 52 1.89 -19.59 -0.94
C ARG A 52 0.39 -19.82 -1.08
N ALA A 53 -0.06 -19.79 -2.32
CA ALA A 53 -1.42 -20.18 -2.66
C ALA A 53 -1.43 -20.82 -4.04
N ALA A 54 -2.48 -21.57 -4.34
CA ALA A 54 -2.67 -22.13 -5.66
C ALA A 54 -4.16 -22.27 -5.95
N GLY A 55 -4.55 -22.02 -7.20
CA GLY A 55 -5.95 -22.05 -7.60
C GLY A 55 -6.15 -21.60 -9.05
N PRO A 56 -7.41 -21.63 -9.53
CA PRO A 56 -7.75 -21.14 -10.85
C PRO A 56 -7.58 -19.62 -10.91
N VAL A 57 -7.03 -19.13 -12.01
CA VAL A 57 -6.92 -17.70 -12.32
C VAL A 57 -8.28 -17.13 -12.62
N MET A 58 -8.56 -15.95 -12.08
CA MET A 58 -9.62 -15.07 -12.55
C MET A 58 -9.05 -13.69 -12.78
N ARG A 59 -9.18 -13.18 -14.00
CA ARG A 59 -8.74 -11.84 -14.34
C ARG A 59 -9.77 -10.80 -13.95
N MET A 60 -9.29 -9.67 -13.46
CA MET A 60 -10.07 -8.45 -13.36
C MET A 60 -10.35 -7.95 -14.78
N ALA A 61 -11.63 -7.82 -15.13
CA ALA A 61 -12.01 -7.32 -16.45
C ALA A 61 -11.72 -5.81 -16.55
N GLY A 62 -11.14 -5.39 -17.69
CA GLY A 62 -10.96 -3.98 -18.01
C GLY A 62 -12.23 -3.35 -18.59
N PRO A 63 -12.19 -2.05 -18.92
CA PRO A 63 -13.28 -1.37 -19.63
C PRO A 63 -13.66 -2.11 -20.93
N PRO A 64 -14.95 -2.26 -21.25
CA PRO A 64 -15.35 -2.91 -22.49
C PRO A 64 -14.97 -2.05 -23.69
N VAL A 65 -14.50 -2.69 -24.77
CA VAL A 65 -14.35 -2.02 -26.05
C VAL A 65 -15.72 -1.98 -26.72
N LEU A 66 -16.23 -0.78 -26.96
CA LEU A 66 -17.51 -0.59 -27.65
C LEU A 66 -17.37 -1.07 -29.12
N PRO A 67 -18.11 -2.10 -29.55
CA PRO A 67 -18.08 -2.55 -30.94
C PRO A 67 -18.75 -1.52 -31.87
N ALA A 68 -18.67 -1.72 -33.18
CA ALA A 68 -19.41 -0.87 -34.12
C ALA A 68 -20.93 -0.96 -33.86
N ALA A 69 -21.60 0.20 -33.90
CA ALA A 69 -23.04 0.30 -33.72
C ALA A 69 -23.81 -0.65 -34.63
N ARG A 70 -24.78 -1.36 -34.05
CA ARG A 70 -25.63 -2.29 -34.79
C ARG A 70 -27.00 -1.66 -35.08
N PRO A 71 -27.63 -1.98 -36.22
CA PRO A 71 -28.99 -1.53 -36.49
C PRO A 71 -29.97 -2.07 -35.43
N VAL A 72 -30.80 -1.18 -34.89
CA VAL A 72 -31.87 -1.55 -33.95
C VAL A 72 -33.00 -2.24 -34.70
N ALA A 73 -33.19 -3.54 -34.45
CA ALA A 73 -34.30 -4.31 -35.03
C ALA A 73 -35.59 -4.21 -34.19
N ASP A 74 -35.45 -4.11 -32.86
CA ASP A 74 -36.55 -3.99 -31.91
C ASP A 74 -36.15 -3.05 -30.77
N ALA A 75 -36.65 -1.82 -30.80
CA ALA A 75 -36.37 -0.81 -29.79
C ALA A 75 -36.89 -1.20 -28.39
N GLY A 76 -37.97 -1.99 -28.30
CA GLY A 76 -38.50 -2.45 -27.02
C GLY A 76 -37.55 -3.45 -26.34
N ALA A 77 -36.94 -4.33 -27.12
CA ALA A 77 -35.92 -5.25 -26.63
C ALA A 77 -34.65 -4.52 -26.17
N GLU A 78 -34.19 -3.52 -26.93
CA GLU A 78 -33.04 -2.69 -26.54
C GLU A 78 -33.30 -1.88 -25.26
N ILE A 79 -34.49 -1.28 -25.11
CA ILE A 79 -34.90 -0.57 -23.89
C ILE A 79 -34.89 -1.52 -22.68
N ALA A 80 -35.33 -2.77 -22.85
CA ALA A 80 -35.27 -3.76 -21.78
C ALA A 80 -33.82 -4.11 -21.40
N VAL A 81 -32.89 -4.16 -22.38
CA VAL A 81 -31.46 -4.34 -22.12
C VAL A 81 -30.88 -3.16 -21.35
N VAL A 82 -31.20 -1.91 -21.72
CA VAL A 82 -30.80 -0.70 -20.98
C VAL A 82 -31.23 -0.78 -19.52
N GLY A 83 -32.51 -1.06 -19.28
CA GLY A 83 -33.07 -1.18 -17.93
C GLY A 83 -32.39 -2.27 -17.10
N LYS A 84 -32.21 -3.46 -17.69
CA LYS A 84 -31.52 -4.57 -17.05
C LYS A 84 -30.07 -4.22 -16.70
N ALA A 85 -29.35 -3.57 -17.60
CA ALA A 85 -27.94 -3.23 -17.39
C ALA A 85 -27.78 -2.25 -16.22
N LEU A 86 -28.56 -1.17 -16.18
CA LEU A 86 -28.52 -0.21 -15.06
C LEU A 86 -28.87 -0.87 -13.72
N GLU A 87 -29.92 -1.69 -13.70
CA GLU A 87 -30.33 -2.46 -12.51
C GLU A 87 -29.24 -3.43 -12.04
N ALA A 88 -28.55 -4.09 -12.98
CA ALA A 88 -27.43 -5.00 -12.68
C ALA A 88 -26.24 -4.26 -12.06
N VAL A 89 -25.88 -3.08 -12.59
CA VAL A 89 -24.81 -2.24 -12.03
C VAL A 89 -25.17 -1.77 -10.62
N ALA A 90 -26.38 -1.26 -10.42
CA ALA A 90 -26.81 -0.81 -9.10
C ALA A 90 -26.86 -1.97 -8.08
N ALA A 91 -27.28 -3.16 -8.51
CA ALA A 91 -27.28 -4.36 -7.67
C ALA A 91 -25.86 -4.81 -7.29
N ASP A 92 -24.90 -4.83 -8.23
CA ASP A 92 -23.49 -5.15 -7.97
C ASP A 92 -22.88 -4.18 -6.94
N LEU A 93 -23.07 -2.88 -7.11
CA LEU A 93 -22.54 -1.86 -6.20
C LEU A 93 -23.15 -1.96 -4.79
N ARG A 94 -24.45 -2.20 -4.67
CA ARG A 94 -25.11 -2.44 -3.37
C ARG A 94 -24.60 -3.70 -2.69
N HIS A 95 -24.38 -4.77 -3.46
CA HIS A 95 -23.82 -6.00 -2.90
C HIS A 95 -22.41 -5.78 -2.34
N ARG A 96 -21.56 -5.05 -3.09
CA ARG A 96 -20.21 -4.68 -2.64
C ARG A 96 -20.24 -3.76 -1.42
N SER A 97 -21.18 -2.82 -1.38
CA SER A 97 -21.40 -1.94 -0.24
C SER A 97 -21.78 -2.72 1.02
N ALA A 98 -22.72 -3.66 0.91
CA ALA A 98 -23.09 -4.55 2.01
C ALA A 98 -21.89 -5.39 2.49
N ALA A 99 -21.12 -5.95 1.57
CA ALA A 99 -19.92 -6.72 1.90
C ALA A 99 -18.84 -5.85 2.59
N ALA A 100 -18.70 -4.57 2.22
CA ALA A 100 -17.80 -3.64 2.88
C ALA A 100 -18.22 -3.35 4.34
N ARG A 101 -19.53 -3.22 4.61
CA ARG A 101 -20.12 -3.03 5.95
C ARG A 101 -20.02 -4.26 6.86
N ASP A 102 -20.21 -5.44 6.30
CA ASP A 102 -20.09 -6.68 7.08
C ASP A 102 -18.64 -6.91 7.52
N ARG A 103 -17.66 -6.41 6.75
CA ARG A 103 -16.25 -6.49 7.11
C ARG A 103 -15.83 -5.52 8.22
N THR A 104 -16.51 -4.38 8.36
CA THR A 104 -16.26 -3.43 9.47
C THR A 104 -16.88 -3.93 10.77
N SER A 105 -18.01 -4.63 10.70
CA SER A 105 -18.68 -5.23 11.88
C SER A 105 -18.13 -6.60 12.31
N GLY A 106 -17.56 -7.39 11.39
CA GLY A 106 -17.00 -8.73 11.66
C GLY A 106 -15.67 -8.76 12.43
N GLY A 107 -15.05 -7.61 12.71
CA GLY A 107 -13.88 -7.50 13.59
C GLY A 107 -14.19 -7.67 15.08
N SER A 108 -15.47 -7.69 15.45
CA SER A 108 -15.96 -7.89 16.82
C SER A 108 -16.95 -9.05 16.88
N GLY A 109 -16.47 -10.28 17.03
CA GLY A 109 -17.34 -11.45 16.99
C GLY A 109 -16.78 -12.68 17.68
N GLY A 110 -16.43 -12.56 18.96
CA GLY A 110 -16.29 -13.70 19.87
C GLY A 110 -17.60 -13.92 20.62
N ASP A 111 -18.27 -15.02 20.29
CA ASP A 111 -19.59 -15.44 20.77
C ASP A 111 -19.67 -15.59 22.30
N GLY A 112 -20.69 -15.00 22.94
CA GLY A 112 -20.96 -15.14 24.37
C GLY A 112 -22.40 -14.74 24.71
N PRO A 113 -23.20 -15.60 25.38
CA PRO A 113 -24.63 -15.35 25.51
C PRO A 113 -24.98 -14.46 26.71
N GLY A 114 -25.79 -13.44 26.46
CA GLY A 114 -26.78 -12.91 27.41
C GLY A 114 -26.48 -11.54 28.04
N LYS A 115 -27.31 -10.55 27.74
CA LYS A 115 -28.29 -9.97 28.68
C LYS A 115 -29.14 -8.86 28.04
N THR A 116 -30.39 -8.85 28.46
CA THR A 116 -31.48 -7.95 28.09
C THR A 116 -31.42 -6.59 28.80
N GLY A 117 -31.80 -5.52 28.09
CA GLY A 117 -32.59 -4.40 28.63
C GLY A 117 -31.88 -3.05 28.80
N GLY A 118 -32.44 -1.99 28.20
CA GLY A 118 -32.17 -0.60 28.56
C GLY A 118 -32.32 0.42 27.42
N SER A 119 -33.42 1.16 27.42
CA SER A 119 -33.83 2.18 26.44
C SER A 119 -33.17 3.56 26.62
N GLY A 120 -32.83 4.22 25.51
CA GLY A 120 -33.04 5.66 25.27
C GLY A 120 -31.88 6.64 25.53
N ALA A 121 -31.33 7.22 24.46
CA ALA A 121 -31.26 8.68 24.20
C ALA A 121 -30.34 8.99 23.00
N ASP A 122 -30.92 9.64 21.98
CA ASP A 122 -30.27 10.14 20.77
C ASP A 122 -29.24 11.26 21.03
N GLY A 123 -28.16 11.25 20.24
CA GLY A 123 -27.26 12.38 20.02
C GLY A 123 -26.40 12.13 18.77
N PRO A 124 -26.31 13.07 17.80
CA PRO A 124 -25.64 12.82 16.52
C PRO A 124 -24.13 13.07 16.69
N GLY A 125 -23.40 12.04 17.08
CA GLY A 125 -21.95 11.99 16.97
C GLY A 125 -21.58 10.98 15.90
N LYS A 126 -21.41 11.41 14.64
CA LYS A 126 -20.74 10.59 13.62
C LYS A 126 -19.28 10.45 14.05
N THR A 127 -18.99 9.37 14.77
CA THR A 127 -17.64 8.84 14.96
C THR A 127 -17.04 8.57 13.59
N GLY A 128 -15.80 9.03 13.35
CA GLY A 128 -15.11 8.84 12.07
C GLY A 128 -15.19 7.39 11.62
N GLY A 129 -15.75 7.20 10.42
CA GLY A 129 -16.01 5.89 9.84
C GLY A 129 -14.72 5.09 9.78
N SER A 130 -14.83 3.82 10.14
CA SER A 130 -13.80 2.86 9.75
C SER A 130 -13.69 2.89 8.22
N GLY A 131 -12.50 2.74 7.63
CA GLY A 131 -12.33 2.91 6.17
C GLY A 131 -13.23 2.04 5.28
N GLY A 132 -13.91 1.02 5.84
CA GLY A 132 -14.96 0.27 5.13
C GLY A 132 -16.34 0.92 5.17
N ASP A 133 -16.66 1.74 6.16
CA ASP A 133 -17.91 2.52 6.22
C ASP A 133 -17.89 3.66 5.19
N ASP A 134 -16.74 4.33 5.04
CA ASP A 134 -16.53 5.36 4.01
C ASP A 134 -16.59 4.76 2.59
N ALA A 135 -16.00 3.57 2.41
CA ALA A 135 -16.09 2.84 1.13
C ALA A 135 -17.54 2.41 0.82
N ALA A 136 -18.31 1.98 1.82
CA ALA A 136 -19.71 1.63 1.65
C ALA A 136 -20.59 2.84 1.33
N GLU A 137 -20.37 3.99 1.98
CA GLU A 137 -21.08 5.24 1.66
C GLU A 137 -20.81 5.69 0.21
N ILE A 138 -19.57 5.55 -0.29
CA ILE A 138 -19.23 5.83 -1.69
C ILE A 138 -19.97 4.88 -2.64
N LEU A 139 -19.91 3.58 -2.39
CA LEU A 139 -20.57 2.56 -3.23
C LEU A 139 -22.09 2.74 -3.29
N ASP A 140 -22.72 3.13 -2.18
CA ASP A 140 -24.16 3.45 -2.16
C ASP A 140 -24.48 4.69 -3.01
N ALA A 141 -23.65 5.74 -2.93
CA ALA A 141 -23.83 6.92 -3.75
C ALA A 141 -23.69 6.61 -5.25
N LEU A 142 -22.75 5.73 -5.62
CA LEU A 142 -22.60 5.25 -7.01
C LEU A 142 -23.79 4.41 -7.46
N ALA A 143 -24.33 3.55 -6.58
CA ALA A 143 -25.53 2.78 -6.88
C ALA A 143 -26.75 3.69 -7.10
N MET A 144 -26.88 4.79 -6.35
CA MET A 144 -27.93 5.79 -6.56
C MET A 144 -27.81 6.50 -7.91
N MET A 145 -26.58 6.77 -8.37
CA MET A 145 -26.35 7.37 -9.70
C MET A 145 -26.70 6.40 -10.83
N ALA A 146 -26.39 5.10 -10.67
CA ALA A 146 -26.76 4.08 -11.66
C ALA A 146 -28.29 3.90 -11.76
N ASP A 147 -29.02 4.10 -10.66
CA ASP A 147 -30.49 4.03 -10.60
C ASP A 147 -31.19 5.37 -10.93
N ASP A 148 -30.45 6.39 -11.39
CA ASP A 148 -31.04 7.69 -11.71
C ASP A 148 -32.09 7.56 -12.84
N PRO A 149 -33.37 7.92 -12.58
CA PRO A 149 -34.41 7.86 -13.59
C PRO A 149 -34.12 8.73 -14.83
N MET A 150 -33.40 9.85 -14.66
CA MET A 150 -33.04 10.72 -15.79
C MET A 150 -32.03 10.06 -16.72
N LEU A 151 -31.02 9.39 -16.15
CA LEU A 151 -30.03 8.62 -16.91
C LEU A 151 -30.72 7.50 -17.71
N ARG A 152 -31.66 6.78 -17.06
CA ARG A 152 -32.45 5.73 -17.70
C ARG A 152 -33.29 6.27 -18.86
N GLU A 153 -34.04 7.35 -18.64
CA GLU A 153 -34.87 7.97 -19.67
C GLU A 153 -34.03 8.44 -20.86
N GLU A 154 -32.85 9.00 -20.61
CA GLU A 154 -31.96 9.50 -21.65
C GLU A 154 -31.35 8.37 -22.49
N ALA A 155 -30.98 7.26 -21.86
CA ALA A 155 -30.52 6.06 -22.56
C ALA A 155 -31.66 5.42 -23.37
N GLU A 156 -32.87 5.31 -22.80
CA GLU A 156 -34.05 4.82 -23.52
C GLU A 156 -34.41 5.71 -24.72
N GLN A 157 -34.25 7.04 -24.59
CA GLN A 157 -34.44 7.95 -25.71
C GLN A 157 -33.38 7.76 -26.80
N GLY A 158 -32.10 7.56 -26.44
CA GLY A 158 -31.05 7.22 -27.39
C GLY A 158 -31.37 5.95 -28.19
N VAL A 159 -32.00 4.96 -27.56
CA VAL A 159 -32.50 3.77 -28.26
C VAL A 159 -33.62 4.11 -29.25
N ARG A 160 -34.58 4.93 -28.85
CA ARG A 160 -35.67 5.39 -29.75
C ARG A 160 -35.14 6.19 -30.95
N ASP A 161 -34.01 6.86 -30.76
CA ASP A 161 -33.31 7.62 -31.80
C ASP A 161 -32.42 6.74 -32.70
N GLY A 162 -32.40 5.42 -32.46
CA GLY A 162 -31.79 4.42 -33.34
C GLY A 162 -30.44 3.86 -32.89
N LEU A 163 -30.00 4.16 -31.66
CA LEU A 163 -28.81 3.54 -31.07
C LEU A 163 -29.15 2.17 -30.46
N ASP A 164 -28.25 1.20 -30.58
CA ASP A 164 -28.35 -0.01 -29.75
C ASP A 164 -28.10 0.30 -28.27
N ALA A 165 -28.52 -0.61 -27.37
CA ALA A 165 -28.47 -0.38 -25.94
C ALA A 165 -27.08 0.03 -25.41
N ALA A 166 -26.00 -0.58 -25.92
CA ALA A 166 -24.64 -0.29 -25.47
C ALA A 166 -24.22 1.14 -25.85
N HIS A 167 -24.52 1.55 -27.09
CA HIS A 167 -24.24 2.92 -27.56
C HIS A 167 -25.13 3.96 -26.91
N ALA A 168 -26.39 3.61 -26.62
CA ALA A 168 -27.32 4.50 -25.95
C ALA A 168 -26.90 4.77 -24.49
N LEU A 169 -26.47 3.73 -23.77
CA LEU A 169 -25.87 3.85 -22.44
C LEU A 169 -24.60 4.70 -22.47
N ASP A 170 -23.65 4.38 -23.35
CA ASP A 170 -22.41 5.16 -23.49
C ASP A 170 -22.69 6.65 -23.71
N ALA A 171 -23.60 6.97 -24.64
CA ALA A 171 -23.97 8.34 -24.94
C ALA A 171 -24.66 9.05 -23.77
N ALA A 172 -25.56 8.38 -23.03
CA ALA A 172 -26.25 8.95 -21.87
C ALA A 172 -25.28 9.26 -20.72
N PHE A 173 -24.41 8.32 -20.37
CA PHE A 173 -23.37 8.54 -19.37
C PHE A 173 -22.42 9.66 -19.75
N ASN A 174 -21.99 9.73 -21.02
CA ASN A 174 -21.08 10.79 -21.48
C ASN A 174 -21.73 12.19 -21.36
N ARG A 175 -23.02 12.34 -21.67
CA ARG A 175 -23.75 13.60 -21.50
C ARG A 175 -23.90 13.99 -20.02
N HIS A 176 -24.24 13.04 -19.15
CA HIS A 176 -24.32 13.27 -17.71
C HIS A 176 -22.96 13.65 -17.12
N ARG A 177 -21.88 13.01 -17.58
CA ARG A 177 -20.50 13.33 -17.21
C ARG A 177 -20.15 14.77 -17.60
N GLU A 178 -20.46 15.18 -18.82
CA GLU A 178 -20.21 16.55 -19.29
C GLU A 178 -21.01 17.59 -18.48
N ALA A 179 -22.27 17.30 -18.19
CA ALA A 179 -23.12 18.15 -17.36
C ALA A 179 -22.56 18.31 -15.93
N LEU A 180 -22.15 17.21 -15.28
CA LEU A 180 -21.51 17.25 -13.96
C LEU A 180 -20.18 18.02 -13.99
N ALA A 181 -19.34 17.76 -14.99
CA ALA A 181 -18.07 18.45 -15.15
C ALA A 181 -18.24 19.97 -15.31
N ALA A 182 -19.27 20.40 -16.05
CA ALA A 182 -19.58 21.81 -16.28
C ALA A 182 -20.03 22.56 -15.01
N LEU A 183 -20.58 21.86 -14.01
CA LEU A 183 -20.96 22.46 -12.72
C LEU A 183 -19.74 22.85 -11.86
N GLY A 184 -18.59 22.21 -12.08
CA GLY A 184 -17.35 22.47 -11.35
C GLY A 184 -17.41 22.16 -9.85
N GLY A 185 -16.32 22.45 -9.14
CA GLY A 185 -16.18 22.15 -7.71
C GLY A 185 -16.32 20.66 -7.40
N TYR A 186 -16.83 20.34 -6.21
CA TYR A 186 -16.99 18.96 -5.72
C TYR A 186 -17.81 18.06 -6.66
N LEU A 187 -18.83 18.59 -7.34
CA LEU A 187 -19.65 17.80 -8.27
C LEU A 187 -18.91 17.50 -9.58
N GLY A 188 -18.07 18.43 -10.05
CA GLY A 188 -17.23 18.21 -11.22
C GLY A 188 -16.12 17.18 -10.97
N GLU A 189 -15.58 17.12 -9.74
CA GLU A 189 -14.60 16.11 -9.33
C GLU A 189 -15.18 14.68 -9.37
N ARG A 190 -16.50 14.53 -9.18
CA ARG A 190 -17.22 13.25 -9.28
C ARG A 190 -17.62 12.86 -10.70
N ALA A 191 -17.36 13.68 -11.71
CA ALA A 191 -17.68 13.33 -13.09
C ALA A 191 -16.95 12.06 -13.56
N ALA A 192 -15.75 11.79 -13.02
CA ALA A 192 -14.99 10.57 -13.31
C ALA A 192 -15.66 9.29 -12.79
N ASP A 193 -16.49 9.39 -11.73
CA ASP A 193 -17.25 8.26 -11.18
C ASP A 193 -18.22 7.67 -12.24
N LEU A 194 -18.74 8.52 -13.14
CA LEU A 194 -19.65 8.11 -14.20
C LEU A 194 -18.96 7.25 -15.28
N ASP A 195 -17.65 7.34 -15.43
CA ASP A 195 -16.93 6.50 -16.40
C ASP A 195 -16.91 5.03 -15.96
N ASP A 196 -16.78 4.74 -14.66
CA ASP A 196 -16.88 3.36 -14.14
C ASP A 196 -18.29 2.81 -14.31
N LEU A 197 -19.32 3.58 -13.94
CA LEU A 197 -20.72 3.19 -14.13
C LEU A 197 -21.07 2.92 -15.59
N LYS A 198 -20.59 3.79 -16.49
CA LYS A 198 -20.70 3.61 -17.94
C LYS A 198 -20.09 2.30 -18.39
N HIS A 199 -18.83 2.03 -18.03
CA HIS A 199 -18.15 0.82 -18.45
C HIS A 199 -18.85 -0.44 -17.94
N ARG A 200 -19.37 -0.44 -16.70
CA ARG A 200 -20.16 -1.56 -16.17
C ARG A 200 -21.47 -1.76 -16.92
N ALA A 201 -22.22 -0.69 -17.16
CA ALA A 201 -23.52 -0.76 -17.85
C ALA A 201 -23.35 -1.22 -19.31
N VAL A 202 -22.35 -0.69 -20.01
CA VAL A 202 -22.00 -1.11 -21.37
C VAL A 202 -21.57 -2.58 -21.40
N ALA A 203 -20.79 -3.04 -20.41
CA ALA A 203 -20.36 -4.43 -20.34
C ALA A 203 -21.56 -5.40 -20.17
N ASP A 204 -22.50 -5.10 -19.27
CA ASP A 204 -23.71 -5.91 -19.09
C ASP A 204 -24.56 -5.93 -20.37
N ALA A 205 -24.75 -4.77 -21.00
CA ALA A 205 -25.50 -4.66 -22.26
C ALA A 205 -24.87 -5.47 -23.42
N LEU A 206 -23.54 -5.58 -23.44
CA LEU A 206 -22.79 -6.39 -24.41
C LEU A 206 -22.69 -7.86 -24.02
N GLY A 207 -23.11 -8.24 -22.80
CA GLY A 207 -22.96 -9.59 -22.27
C GLY A 207 -21.49 -9.99 -22.02
N VAL A 208 -20.61 -9.02 -21.81
CA VAL A 208 -19.20 -9.24 -21.44
C VAL A 208 -19.01 -9.03 -19.94
N PRO A 209 -17.95 -9.58 -19.32
CA PRO A 209 -17.71 -9.38 -17.89
C PRO A 209 -17.63 -7.89 -17.52
N MET A 210 -18.38 -7.50 -16.48
CA MET A 210 -18.30 -6.14 -15.94
C MET A 210 -16.89 -5.85 -15.41
N PRO A 211 -16.39 -4.61 -15.56
CA PRO A 211 -15.13 -4.21 -14.97
C PRO A 211 -15.10 -4.37 -13.45
N GLY A 212 -13.91 -4.66 -12.92
CA GLY A 212 -13.68 -4.81 -11.50
C GLY A 212 -13.54 -6.26 -11.03
N LEU A 213 -13.62 -6.46 -9.72
CA LEU A 213 -13.38 -7.75 -9.10
C LEU A 213 -14.35 -8.85 -9.59
N PRO A 214 -13.84 -10.03 -10.00
CA PRO A 214 -14.66 -11.16 -10.38
C PRO A 214 -15.31 -11.85 -9.17
N SER A 215 -16.43 -12.53 -9.40
CA SER A 215 -17.12 -13.35 -8.40
C SER A 215 -17.53 -14.69 -9.01
N PRO A 216 -16.59 -15.65 -9.15
CA PRO A 216 -16.84 -16.92 -9.82
C PRO A 216 -17.59 -17.94 -8.94
N GLY A 217 -17.85 -17.62 -7.66
CA GLY A 217 -18.52 -18.51 -6.71
C GLY A 217 -17.62 -19.64 -6.17
N HIS A 218 -16.31 -19.58 -6.40
CA HIS A 218 -15.31 -20.50 -5.86
C HIS A 218 -14.01 -19.76 -5.55
N PRO A 219 -13.13 -20.30 -4.68
CA PRO A 219 -11.83 -19.67 -4.43
C PRO A 219 -10.96 -19.57 -5.68
N TYR A 220 -10.20 -18.48 -5.82
CA TYR A 220 -9.44 -18.17 -7.03
C TYR A 220 -8.18 -17.32 -6.78
N VAL A 221 -7.26 -17.31 -7.72
CA VAL A 221 -6.13 -16.36 -7.74
C VAL A 221 -6.52 -15.17 -8.62
N LEU A 222 -6.55 -13.97 -8.04
CA LEU A 222 -6.88 -12.75 -8.77
C LEU A 222 -5.68 -12.28 -9.59
N VAL A 223 -5.90 -12.07 -10.88
CA VAL A 223 -4.93 -11.45 -11.78
C VAL A 223 -5.47 -10.10 -12.24
N ALA A 224 -4.69 -9.03 -12.14
CA ALA A 224 -5.11 -7.70 -12.58
C ALA A 224 -3.95 -6.90 -13.18
N GLU A 225 -4.25 -5.84 -13.93
CA GLU A 225 -3.21 -4.89 -14.34
C GLU A 225 -2.70 -4.11 -13.12
N ASP A 226 -3.62 -3.53 -12.35
CA ASP A 226 -3.42 -2.91 -11.05
C ASP A 226 -4.76 -2.94 -10.27
N LEU A 227 -4.77 -2.59 -8.99
CA LEU A 227 -6.00 -2.44 -8.20
C LEU A 227 -6.14 -1.03 -7.66
N SER A 228 -7.32 -0.44 -7.81
CA SER A 228 -7.66 0.81 -7.12
C SER A 228 -7.94 0.58 -5.64
N PRO A 229 -7.88 1.62 -4.78
CA PRO A 229 -8.32 1.52 -3.38
C PRO A 229 -9.73 0.94 -3.24
N ALA A 230 -10.67 1.32 -4.12
CA ALA A 230 -12.04 0.80 -4.12
C ALA A 230 -12.09 -0.70 -4.43
N ASP A 231 -11.32 -1.17 -5.42
CA ASP A 231 -11.22 -2.60 -5.74
C ASP A 231 -10.64 -3.36 -4.56
N THR A 232 -9.56 -2.84 -3.96
CA THR A 232 -8.95 -3.51 -2.82
C THR A 232 -9.90 -3.62 -1.61
N ALA A 233 -10.74 -2.61 -1.35
CA ALA A 233 -11.78 -2.68 -0.30
C ALA A 233 -12.83 -3.77 -0.59
N GLY A 234 -13.07 -4.07 -1.87
CA GLY A 234 -14.03 -5.07 -2.34
C GLY A 234 -13.57 -6.53 -2.29
N LEU A 235 -12.27 -6.80 -2.14
CA LEU A 235 -11.75 -8.19 -2.20
C LEU A 235 -12.39 -9.09 -1.15
N GLY A 236 -12.90 -10.24 -1.62
CA GLY A 236 -13.55 -11.26 -0.80
C GLY A 236 -12.58 -12.28 -0.19
N ALA A 237 -13.09 -13.13 0.69
CA ALA A 237 -12.34 -14.21 1.33
C ALA A 237 -12.04 -15.39 0.39
N ASP A 238 -12.66 -15.40 -0.79
CA ASP A 238 -12.46 -16.33 -1.88
C ASP A 238 -11.19 -16.03 -2.71
N VAL A 239 -10.59 -14.85 -2.54
CA VAL A 239 -9.30 -14.52 -3.15
C VAL A 239 -8.18 -15.23 -2.40
N LEU A 240 -7.54 -16.19 -3.07
CA LEU A 240 -6.45 -17.01 -2.52
C LEU A 240 -5.08 -16.30 -2.58
N ALA A 241 -4.86 -15.51 -3.64
CA ALA A 241 -3.66 -14.71 -3.85
C ALA A 241 -3.94 -13.58 -4.84
N LEU A 242 -3.07 -12.56 -4.83
CA LEU A 242 -3.12 -11.41 -5.71
C LEU A 242 -1.90 -11.41 -6.63
N VAL A 243 -2.11 -11.28 -7.94
CA VAL A 243 -1.03 -11.06 -8.90
C VAL A 243 -1.34 -9.86 -9.78
N THR A 244 -0.43 -8.89 -9.82
CA THR A 244 -0.60 -7.71 -10.68
C THR A 244 0.51 -7.56 -11.70
N GLU A 245 0.16 -7.09 -12.89
CA GLU A 245 1.13 -6.78 -13.94
C GLU A 245 1.95 -5.52 -13.62
N LYS A 246 1.33 -4.52 -13.00
CA LYS A 246 1.95 -3.29 -12.52
C LYS A 246 2.03 -3.25 -11.00
N GLY A 247 2.61 -2.18 -10.48
CA GLY A 247 2.75 -1.92 -9.04
C GLY A 247 4.15 -2.25 -8.52
N GLY A 248 4.47 -1.68 -7.36
CA GLY A 248 5.72 -1.91 -6.65
C GLY A 248 5.50 -2.46 -5.24
N PRO A 249 6.58 -2.77 -4.51
CA PRO A 249 6.51 -3.34 -3.16
C PRO A 249 5.81 -2.45 -2.14
N THR A 250 5.65 -1.16 -2.42
CA THR A 250 4.94 -0.19 -1.58
C THR A 250 3.63 0.31 -2.20
N SER A 251 3.10 -0.38 -3.21
CA SER A 251 1.80 -0.04 -3.78
C SER A 251 0.67 -0.27 -2.76
N HIS A 252 -0.47 0.38 -3.00
CA HIS A 252 -1.67 0.17 -2.17
C HIS A 252 -2.06 -1.32 -2.12
N THR A 253 -2.00 -1.99 -3.28
CA THR A 253 -2.19 -3.43 -3.44
C THR A 253 -1.24 -4.24 -2.54
N ALA A 254 0.06 -3.93 -2.54
CA ALA A 254 1.06 -4.63 -1.73
C ALA A 254 0.81 -4.45 -0.22
N ILE A 255 0.52 -3.22 0.21
CA ILE A 255 0.24 -2.89 1.61
C ILE A 255 -0.99 -3.66 2.09
N LEU A 256 -2.07 -3.65 1.30
CA LEU A 256 -3.31 -4.33 1.65
C LEU A 256 -3.16 -5.86 1.64
N ALA A 257 -2.46 -6.42 0.66
CA ALA A 257 -2.18 -7.85 0.60
C ALA A 257 -1.50 -8.32 1.90
N ARG A 258 -0.47 -7.58 2.35
CA ARG A 258 0.20 -7.84 3.64
C ARG A 258 -0.76 -7.69 4.81
N GLY A 259 -1.52 -6.60 4.87
CA GLY A 259 -2.48 -6.35 5.95
C GLY A 259 -3.51 -7.48 6.11
N ARG A 260 -3.85 -8.17 5.01
CA ARG A 260 -4.76 -9.32 5.00
C ARG A 260 -4.08 -10.68 5.08
N GLY A 261 -2.75 -10.73 5.06
CA GLY A 261 -2.00 -12.00 4.96
C GLY A 261 -2.31 -12.77 3.67
N LEU A 262 -2.69 -12.07 2.59
CA LEU A 262 -2.89 -12.65 1.27
C LEU A 262 -1.55 -12.73 0.55
N PRO A 263 -1.10 -13.90 0.07
CA PRO A 263 0.08 -14.01 -0.77
C PRO A 263 -0.06 -13.12 -2.00
N ALA A 264 0.97 -12.34 -2.33
CA ALA A 264 0.90 -11.42 -3.45
C ALA A 264 2.22 -11.23 -4.19
N VAL A 265 2.11 -11.11 -5.52
CA VAL A 265 3.20 -10.82 -6.45
C VAL A 265 2.79 -9.65 -7.34
N VAL A 266 3.65 -8.64 -7.48
CA VAL A 266 3.40 -7.47 -8.35
C VAL A 266 4.47 -7.36 -9.43
N ALA A 267 4.31 -6.42 -10.37
CA ALA A 267 5.24 -6.23 -11.49
C ALA A 267 5.46 -7.51 -12.32
N CYS A 268 4.41 -8.33 -12.46
CA CYS A 268 4.48 -9.60 -13.17
C CYS A 268 4.06 -9.43 -14.63
N ALA A 269 5.01 -9.06 -15.49
CA ALA A 269 4.74 -8.77 -16.92
C ALA A 269 4.04 -9.94 -17.64
N GLY A 270 3.00 -9.63 -18.44
CA GLY A 270 2.28 -10.59 -19.27
C GLY A 270 1.32 -11.52 -18.51
N ILE A 271 1.19 -11.40 -17.18
CA ILE A 271 0.30 -12.27 -16.40
C ILE A 271 -1.18 -12.12 -16.80
N THR A 272 -1.58 -10.94 -17.26
CA THR A 272 -2.95 -10.62 -17.70
C THR A 272 -3.35 -11.34 -18.99
N GLU A 273 -2.39 -11.87 -19.75
CA GLU A 273 -2.63 -12.69 -20.94
C GLU A 273 -3.05 -14.13 -20.59
N LEU A 274 -2.89 -14.54 -19.33
CA LEU A 274 -3.20 -15.90 -18.88
C LEU A 274 -4.72 -16.16 -18.87
N PRO A 275 -5.23 -17.22 -19.50
CA PRO A 275 -6.68 -17.48 -19.56
C PRO A 275 -7.31 -17.76 -18.19
N ASP A 276 -8.54 -17.30 -18.00
CA ASP A 276 -9.33 -17.61 -16.81
C ASP A 276 -9.53 -19.13 -16.65
N GLY A 277 -9.54 -19.60 -15.40
CA GLY A 277 -9.60 -21.02 -15.05
C GLY A 277 -8.25 -21.75 -15.12
N THR A 278 -7.18 -21.12 -15.62
CA THR A 278 -5.84 -21.71 -15.60
C THR A 278 -5.35 -21.86 -14.17
N TYR A 279 -4.94 -23.07 -13.78
CA TYR A 279 -4.41 -23.28 -12.44
C TYR A 279 -2.95 -22.82 -12.33
N ILE A 280 -2.69 -21.98 -11.33
CA ILE A 280 -1.36 -21.50 -11.00
C ILE A 280 -1.05 -21.68 -9.51
N SER A 281 0.23 -21.73 -9.18
CA SER A 281 0.70 -21.51 -7.81
C SER A 281 1.45 -20.20 -7.73
N VAL A 282 1.23 -19.43 -6.67
CA VAL A 282 1.86 -18.15 -6.38
C VAL A 282 2.71 -18.29 -5.14
N ASN A 283 3.98 -17.89 -5.23
CA ASN A 283 4.87 -17.74 -4.08
C ASN A 283 5.12 -16.25 -3.83
N GLY A 284 4.46 -15.71 -2.80
CA GLY A 284 4.58 -14.30 -2.46
C GLY A 284 5.89 -13.90 -1.77
N VAL A 285 6.78 -14.86 -1.48
CA VAL A 285 8.14 -14.61 -1.00
C VAL A 285 9.13 -14.52 -2.17
N SER A 286 9.19 -15.55 -3.02
CA SER A 286 10.14 -15.59 -4.14
C SER A 286 9.68 -14.80 -5.37
N GLY A 287 8.39 -14.45 -5.45
CA GLY A 287 7.81 -13.82 -6.64
C GLY A 287 7.54 -14.79 -7.79
N GLU A 288 7.77 -16.09 -7.59
CA GLU A 288 7.59 -17.13 -8.61
C GLU A 288 6.13 -17.54 -8.76
N ILE A 289 5.70 -17.71 -10.00
CA ILE A 289 4.38 -18.20 -10.36
C ILE A 289 4.54 -19.39 -11.30
N ALA A 290 4.10 -20.57 -10.88
CA ALA A 290 4.09 -21.75 -11.73
C ALA A 290 2.73 -21.89 -12.42
N VAL A 291 2.74 -22.14 -13.72
CA VAL A 291 1.53 -22.31 -14.56
C VAL A 291 1.30 -23.78 -14.85
N GLY A 292 0.02 -24.18 -14.92
CA GLY A 292 -0.35 -25.56 -15.26
C GLY A 292 -0.25 -26.52 -14.07
N VAL A 293 -0.38 -25.99 -12.85
CA VAL A 293 -0.41 -26.79 -11.62
C VAL A 293 -1.68 -27.64 -11.62
N THR A 294 -1.59 -28.92 -11.26
CA THR A 294 -2.78 -29.78 -11.19
C THR A 294 -3.66 -29.39 -10.00
N VAL A 295 -4.97 -29.69 -10.08
CA VAL A 295 -5.90 -29.46 -8.95
C VAL A 295 -5.42 -30.15 -7.66
N ALA A 296 -4.83 -31.33 -7.77
CA ALA A 296 -4.29 -32.09 -6.63
C ALA A 296 -3.04 -31.42 -6.03
N GLU A 297 -2.16 -30.85 -6.85
CA GLU A 297 -1.02 -30.06 -6.36
C GLU A 297 -1.47 -28.75 -5.72
N ALA A 298 -2.47 -28.07 -6.31
CA ALA A 298 -3.02 -26.85 -5.74
C ALA A 298 -3.64 -27.09 -4.35
N ALA A 299 -4.43 -28.16 -4.21
CA ALA A 299 -4.99 -28.57 -2.92
C ALA A 299 -3.91 -28.87 -1.88
N ARG A 300 -2.82 -29.55 -2.28
CA ARG A 300 -1.68 -29.84 -1.40
C ARG A 300 -0.98 -28.57 -0.91
N ILE A 301 -0.73 -27.61 -1.80
CA ILE A 301 -0.12 -26.32 -1.44
C ILE A 301 -1.00 -25.59 -0.43
N LEU A 302 -2.31 -25.51 -0.67
CA LEU A 302 -3.24 -24.85 0.25
C LEU A 302 -3.30 -25.54 1.62
N GLU A 303 -3.25 -26.88 1.65
CA GLU A 303 -3.24 -27.65 2.90
C GLU A 303 -1.93 -27.45 3.68
N GLU A 304 -0.78 -27.49 3.02
CA GLU A 304 0.53 -27.21 3.60
C GLU A 304 0.57 -25.80 4.22
N GLU A 305 0.09 -24.79 3.49
CA GLU A 305 0.05 -23.40 3.94
C GLU A 305 -0.98 -23.18 5.06
N SER A 306 -2.08 -23.92 5.07
CA SER A 306 -3.04 -23.90 6.19
C SER A 306 -2.41 -24.49 7.47
N ARG A 307 -1.72 -25.63 7.35
CA ARG A 307 -1.03 -26.27 8.48
C ARG A 307 0.09 -25.39 9.03
N GLU A 308 0.88 -24.77 8.15
CA GLU A 308 1.94 -23.87 8.56
C GLU A 308 1.40 -22.62 9.25
N ARG A 309 0.35 -21.98 8.70
CA ARG A 309 -0.33 -20.86 9.37
C ARG A 309 -0.87 -21.25 10.75
N ALA A 310 -1.48 -22.42 10.89
CA ALA A 310 -1.96 -22.91 12.18
C ALA A 310 -0.82 -23.16 13.18
N ARG A 311 0.30 -23.73 12.72
CA ARG A 311 1.52 -23.92 13.52
C ARG A 311 2.09 -22.59 14.01
N LEU A 312 2.21 -21.61 13.11
CA LEU A 312 2.71 -20.28 13.44
C LEU A 312 1.77 -19.54 14.38
N ALA A 313 0.46 -19.59 14.16
CA ALA A 313 -0.55 -18.98 15.03
C ALA A 313 -0.52 -19.54 16.47
N ALA A 314 -0.04 -20.77 16.65
CA ALA A 314 0.14 -21.37 17.98
C ALA A 314 1.40 -20.87 18.71
N THR A 315 2.27 -20.10 18.07
CA THR A 315 3.47 -19.54 18.71
C THR A 315 3.09 -18.44 19.71
N SER A 316 3.79 -18.40 20.84
CA SER A 316 3.50 -17.47 21.94
C SER A 316 4.76 -17.11 22.73
N GLY A 317 4.63 -16.15 23.65
CA GLY A 317 5.73 -15.63 24.48
C GLY A 317 6.39 -14.38 23.90
N PRO A 318 7.53 -13.92 24.47
CA PRO A 318 8.33 -12.82 23.95
C PRO A 318 9.27 -13.25 22.81
N GLY A 319 9.82 -12.29 22.08
CA GLY A 319 10.81 -12.52 21.03
C GLY A 319 12.19 -12.80 21.61
N ARG A 320 12.80 -13.90 21.13
CA ARG A 320 14.14 -14.33 21.53
C ARG A 320 14.69 -15.37 20.58
N THR A 321 16.00 -15.49 20.54
CA THR A 321 16.72 -16.60 19.91
C THR A 321 16.51 -17.92 20.67
N ALA A 322 16.91 -19.04 20.07
CA ALA A 322 16.84 -20.38 20.65
C ALA A 322 17.59 -20.51 21.99
N ASP A 323 18.70 -19.78 22.14
CA ASP A 323 19.53 -19.68 23.36
C ASP A 323 19.08 -18.56 24.32
N GLY A 324 17.96 -17.89 24.03
CA GLY A 324 17.31 -16.96 24.94
C GLY A 324 17.76 -15.50 24.85
N HIS A 325 18.56 -15.11 23.85
CA HIS A 325 18.90 -13.71 23.63
C HIS A 325 17.64 -12.92 23.25
N PRO A 326 17.27 -11.87 24.01
CA PRO A 326 16.01 -11.15 23.81
C PRO A 326 16.07 -10.24 22.58
N VAL A 327 15.02 -10.31 21.75
CA VAL A 327 14.77 -9.38 20.64
C VAL A 327 13.29 -9.03 20.68
N LYS A 328 12.93 -7.83 21.14
CA LYS A 328 11.52 -7.46 21.33
C LYS A 328 10.77 -7.47 20.00
N LEU A 329 9.60 -8.10 19.96
CA LEU A 329 8.69 -8.04 18.81
C LEU A 329 7.56 -7.06 19.08
N LEU A 330 7.56 -5.95 18.34
CA LEU A 330 6.68 -4.81 18.52
C LEU A 330 5.77 -4.63 17.30
N LEU A 331 4.71 -3.83 17.46
CA LEU A 331 3.77 -3.52 16.39
C LEU A 331 4.04 -2.17 15.72
N ASN A 332 3.86 -2.15 14.42
CA ASN A 332 3.60 -0.94 13.63
C ASN A 332 2.08 -0.74 13.57
N ILE A 333 1.58 0.39 14.05
CA ILE A 333 0.14 0.73 14.07
C ILE A 333 -0.11 2.11 13.48
N GLY A 334 -1.32 2.32 12.96
CA GLY A 334 -1.87 3.64 12.60
C GLY A 334 -2.97 4.10 13.55
N SER A 335 -3.57 3.18 14.33
CA SER A 335 -4.59 3.48 15.33
C SER A 335 -4.63 2.40 16.42
N ALA A 336 -5.44 2.63 17.47
CA ALA A 336 -5.70 1.61 18.48
C ALA A 336 -6.37 0.35 17.91
N ALA A 337 -7.10 0.45 16.79
CA ALA A 337 -7.75 -0.68 16.13
C ALA A 337 -6.75 -1.67 15.51
N ASP A 338 -5.47 -1.31 15.37
CA ASP A 338 -4.42 -2.19 14.87
C ASP A 338 -3.74 -3.01 15.98
N LEU A 339 -4.02 -2.70 17.25
CA LEU A 339 -3.47 -3.43 18.38
C LEU A 339 -3.96 -4.88 18.37
N ARG A 340 -3.05 -5.81 18.61
CA ARG A 340 -3.35 -7.25 18.70
C ARG A 340 -2.65 -7.85 19.92
N PRO A 341 -3.29 -8.80 20.62
CA PRO A 341 -2.64 -9.54 21.69
C PRO A 341 -1.38 -10.27 21.21
N GLY A 342 -0.41 -10.44 22.10
CA GLY A 342 0.79 -11.26 21.85
C GLY A 342 2.01 -10.51 21.30
N ALA A 343 1.91 -9.22 21.01
CA ALA A 343 3.07 -8.36 20.78
C ALA A 343 3.56 -7.72 22.09
N GLU A 344 4.83 -7.34 22.15
CA GLU A 344 5.49 -6.80 23.35
C GLU A 344 5.38 -5.28 23.48
N GLY A 345 4.50 -4.66 22.68
CA GLY A 345 4.27 -3.22 22.64
C GLY A 345 4.21 -2.69 21.20
N VAL A 346 4.31 -1.36 21.07
CA VAL A 346 4.26 -0.63 19.80
C VAL A 346 5.61 0.04 19.56
N GLY A 347 6.30 -0.37 18.50
CA GLY A 347 7.61 0.17 18.11
C GLY A 347 7.52 1.28 17.07
N LEU A 348 6.35 1.45 16.47
CA LEU A 348 6.02 2.56 15.59
C LEU A 348 4.51 2.82 15.60
N PHE A 349 4.10 3.91 16.22
CA PHE A 349 2.77 4.50 16.00
C PHE A 349 2.91 5.60 14.94
N ARG A 350 2.38 5.31 13.75
CA ARG A 350 2.30 6.21 12.58
C ARG A 350 1.21 7.24 12.81
N THR A 351 1.60 8.48 13.07
CA THR A 351 0.63 9.55 13.38
C THR A 351 -0.03 10.12 12.13
N GLU A 352 0.50 9.86 10.93
CA GLU A 352 0.02 10.44 9.66
C GLU A 352 -1.45 10.13 9.40
N PHE A 353 -1.95 8.96 9.81
CA PHE A 353 -3.36 8.58 9.63
C PHE A 353 -4.34 9.51 10.35
N LEU A 354 -3.89 10.22 11.39
CA LEU A 354 -4.71 11.24 12.05
C LEU A 354 -4.82 12.54 11.24
N PHE A 355 -3.92 12.74 10.26
CA PHE A 355 -3.80 13.96 9.48
C PHE A 355 -4.29 13.78 8.03
N LEU A 356 -4.19 12.57 7.47
CA LEU A 356 -4.58 12.26 6.08
C LEU A 356 -6.07 12.57 5.82
N ASP A 357 -6.35 12.99 4.58
CA ASP A 357 -7.69 13.31 4.06
C ASP A 357 -8.46 14.41 4.81
N ARG A 358 -7.76 15.20 5.65
CA ARG A 358 -8.33 16.34 6.37
C ARG A 358 -8.09 17.66 5.65
N LYS A 359 -9.10 18.52 5.67
CA LYS A 359 -9.00 19.92 5.20
C LYS A 359 -8.30 20.85 6.20
N GLN A 360 -8.25 20.45 7.48
CA GLN A 360 -7.62 21.20 8.58
C GLN A 360 -6.84 20.23 9.45
N ALA A 361 -5.74 20.70 10.05
CA ALA A 361 -4.96 19.91 10.98
C ALA A 361 -5.85 19.43 12.16
N PRO A 362 -5.64 18.20 12.67
CA PRO A 362 -6.35 17.72 13.84
C PRO A 362 -6.04 18.60 15.06
N SER A 363 -7.08 18.92 15.83
CA SER A 363 -6.94 19.78 17.01
C SER A 363 -6.08 19.11 18.09
N PHE A 364 -5.60 19.91 19.04
CA PHE A 364 -4.89 19.39 20.22
C PHE A 364 -5.71 18.31 20.94
N GLU A 365 -7.00 18.54 21.16
CA GLU A 365 -7.92 17.62 21.84
C GLU A 365 -8.12 16.32 21.06
N GLU A 366 -8.25 16.40 19.73
CA GLU A 366 -8.35 15.22 18.87
C GLU A 366 -7.08 14.37 18.95
N GLN A 367 -5.92 15.01 18.92
CA GLN A 367 -4.63 14.34 19.07
C GLN A 367 -4.48 13.69 20.45
N VAL A 368 -4.80 14.40 21.54
CA VAL A 368 -4.77 13.85 22.90
C VAL A 368 -5.66 12.62 23.01
N ALA A 369 -6.89 12.68 22.48
CA ALA A 369 -7.81 11.55 22.53
C ALA A 369 -7.26 10.33 21.77
N ALA A 370 -6.73 10.54 20.56
CA ALA A 370 -6.16 9.47 19.74
C ALA A 370 -4.93 8.81 20.40
N TYR A 371 -4.01 9.59 20.96
CA TYR A 371 -2.82 9.05 21.63
C TYR A 371 -3.18 8.35 22.94
N ALA A 372 -4.06 8.94 23.75
CA ALA A 372 -4.48 8.36 25.01
C ALA A 372 -5.18 7.01 24.81
N GLU A 373 -5.90 6.83 23.71
CA GLU A 373 -6.56 5.57 23.40
C GLU A 373 -5.56 4.43 23.20
N VAL A 374 -4.47 4.68 22.47
CA VAL A 374 -3.40 3.68 22.30
C VAL A 374 -2.65 3.45 23.62
N PHE A 375 -2.33 4.51 24.37
CA PHE A 375 -1.60 4.41 25.63
C PHE A 375 -2.31 3.62 26.72
N ARG A 376 -3.65 3.57 26.72
CA ARG A 376 -4.41 2.73 27.67
C ARG A 376 -4.31 1.24 27.37
N GLN A 377 -4.03 0.88 26.12
CA GLN A 377 -4.10 -0.50 25.64
C GLN A 377 -2.72 -1.14 25.44
N ALA A 378 -1.64 -0.36 25.46
CA ALA A 378 -0.27 -0.85 25.25
C ALA A 378 0.72 -0.25 26.27
N GLU A 379 1.55 -1.10 26.86
CA GLU A 379 2.50 -0.69 27.91
C GLU A 379 3.65 0.19 27.39
N GLN A 380 4.23 -0.16 26.23
CA GLN A 380 5.28 0.60 25.57
C GLN A 380 4.77 1.08 24.21
N VAL A 381 4.83 2.39 23.96
CA VAL A 381 4.42 2.99 22.69
C VAL A 381 5.44 4.01 22.22
N VAL A 382 6.04 3.74 21.05
CA VAL A 382 6.93 4.67 20.35
C VAL A 382 6.12 5.45 19.31
N VAL A 383 5.79 6.70 19.64
CA VAL A 383 5.08 7.63 18.76
C VAL A 383 6.06 8.28 17.81
N ARG A 384 5.81 8.17 16.50
CA ARG A 384 6.54 8.94 15.49
C ARG A 384 5.79 10.24 15.23
N THR A 385 6.47 11.37 15.34
CA THR A 385 5.88 12.65 14.92
C THR A 385 5.61 12.66 13.42
N LEU A 386 4.78 13.60 12.96
CA LEU A 386 4.26 13.64 11.59
C LEU A 386 5.36 13.49 10.51
N ASP A 387 5.28 12.42 9.71
CA ASP A 387 6.07 12.22 8.48
C ASP A 387 5.23 12.50 7.24
N ALA A 388 5.01 13.78 6.99
CA ALA A 388 4.35 14.30 5.80
C ALA A 388 5.33 15.09 4.93
N GLY A 389 5.03 15.18 3.64
CA GLY A 389 5.79 15.91 2.63
C GLY A 389 4.93 16.16 1.39
N THR A 390 5.52 16.73 0.35
CA THR A 390 4.83 17.03 -0.91
C THR A 390 4.36 15.77 -1.67
N ASP A 391 4.85 14.59 -1.31
CA ASP A 391 4.43 13.27 -1.82
C ASP A 391 3.14 12.75 -1.15
N LYS A 392 2.77 13.33 0.00
CA LYS A 392 1.53 13.03 0.73
C LYS A 392 0.82 14.35 1.00
N PRO A 393 0.24 15.00 -0.02
CA PRO A 393 -0.23 16.37 0.10
C PRO A 393 -1.31 16.46 1.17
N LEU A 394 -0.97 17.09 2.29
CA LEU A 394 -1.91 17.50 3.33
C LEU A 394 -2.29 18.94 3.01
N PRO A 395 -3.52 19.22 2.51
CA PRO A 395 -3.88 20.54 1.98
C PRO A 395 -3.65 21.68 2.98
N PHE A 396 -3.85 21.41 4.27
CA PHE A 396 -3.65 22.40 5.34
C PHE A 396 -2.17 22.75 5.60
N LEU A 397 -1.20 21.95 5.14
CA LEU A 397 0.21 22.30 5.26
C LEU A 397 0.65 23.35 4.23
N GLY A 398 -0.11 23.55 3.15
CA GLY A 398 0.19 24.59 2.14
C GLY A 398 1.60 24.52 1.54
N LEU A 399 2.20 23.31 1.48
CA LEU A 399 3.58 23.13 1.01
C LEU A 399 3.68 23.47 -0.49
N PRO A 400 4.71 24.23 -0.92
CA PRO A 400 4.92 24.50 -2.33
C PRO A 400 5.25 23.20 -3.08
N PRO A 401 4.86 23.06 -4.36
CA PRO A 401 5.20 21.89 -5.15
C PRO A 401 6.73 21.78 -5.32
N GLU A 402 7.24 20.56 -5.22
CA GLU A 402 8.66 20.26 -5.36
C GLU A 402 8.88 19.25 -6.49
N HIS A 403 10.00 19.38 -7.22
CA HIS A 403 10.36 18.43 -8.28
C HIS A 403 10.69 17.04 -7.74
N ASN A 404 11.28 16.97 -6.54
CA ASN A 404 11.66 15.71 -5.89
C ASN A 404 11.16 15.70 -4.44
N PRO A 405 9.87 15.42 -4.21
CA PRO A 405 9.25 15.40 -2.88
C PRO A 405 10.02 14.57 -1.83
N ALA A 406 10.51 13.40 -2.22
CA ALA A 406 11.29 12.54 -1.33
C ALA A 406 12.58 13.20 -0.81
N LEU A 407 13.17 14.14 -1.55
CA LEU A 407 14.39 14.84 -1.17
C LEU A 407 14.14 16.24 -0.59
N GLY A 408 12.87 16.65 -0.47
CA GLY A 408 12.44 18.01 -0.15
C GLY A 408 12.07 18.26 1.32
N ILE A 409 11.08 19.13 1.51
CA ILE A 409 10.51 19.46 2.83
C ILE A 409 9.54 18.35 3.26
N ARG A 410 10.09 17.41 4.04
CA ARG A 410 9.40 16.24 4.57
C ARG A 410 9.75 15.96 6.03
N GLY A 411 8.83 15.35 6.77
CA GLY A 411 9.06 14.83 8.12
C GLY A 411 9.42 15.95 9.09
N LEU A 412 10.49 15.77 9.86
CA LEU A 412 10.95 16.81 10.79
C LEU A 412 11.20 18.17 10.09
N ARG A 413 11.52 18.19 8.78
CA ARG A 413 11.82 19.44 8.07
C ARG A 413 10.57 20.30 7.82
N VAL A 414 9.36 19.75 7.94
CA VAL A 414 8.11 20.55 7.89
C VAL A 414 8.11 21.61 8.98
N ASP A 415 8.75 21.35 10.12
CA ASP A 415 8.93 22.28 11.23
C ASP A 415 9.63 23.59 10.83
N ARG A 416 10.38 23.60 9.72
CA ARG A 416 11.03 24.81 9.20
C ARG A 416 10.03 25.82 8.62
N LEU A 417 8.86 25.35 8.22
CA LEU A 417 7.78 26.16 7.64
C LEU A 417 6.61 26.33 8.62
N LEU A 418 6.28 25.26 9.36
CA LEU A 418 5.11 25.18 10.23
C LEU A 418 5.49 24.59 11.61
N PRO A 419 6.26 25.32 12.44
CA PRO A 419 6.74 24.82 13.72
C PRO A 419 5.61 24.48 14.71
N GLU A 420 4.47 25.15 14.61
CA GLU A 420 3.29 24.94 15.44
C GLU A 420 2.70 23.53 15.32
N VAL A 421 2.89 22.86 14.17
CA VAL A 421 2.42 21.49 13.95
C VAL A 421 3.16 20.53 14.88
N LEU A 422 4.49 20.61 14.92
CA LEU A 422 5.30 19.76 15.77
C LEU A 422 5.11 20.12 17.26
N ASP A 423 5.03 21.41 17.59
CA ASP A 423 4.82 21.83 18.97
C ASP A 423 3.47 21.34 19.52
N THR A 424 2.38 21.53 18.77
CA THR A 424 1.05 21.03 19.15
C THR A 424 1.04 19.51 19.31
N GLN A 425 1.72 18.79 18.42
CA GLN A 425 1.81 17.34 18.48
C GLN A 425 2.57 16.86 19.71
N LEU A 426 3.73 17.47 20.03
CA LEU A 426 4.49 17.11 21.23
C LEU A 426 3.71 17.44 22.52
N ASP A 427 2.98 18.57 22.55
CA ASP A 427 2.11 18.92 23.68
C ASP A 427 1.00 17.88 23.85
N ALA A 428 0.35 17.46 22.76
CA ALA A 428 -0.72 16.47 22.80
C ALA A 428 -0.23 15.08 23.25
N ILE A 429 0.96 14.65 22.80
CA ILE A 429 1.59 13.39 23.25
C ILE A 429 1.88 13.45 24.76
N ALA A 430 2.47 14.55 25.23
CA ALA A 430 2.80 14.72 26.64
C ALA A 430 1.54 14.74 27.52
N GLU A 431 0.49 15.43 27.08
CA GLU A 431 -0.79 15.47 27.81
C GLU A 431 -1.46 14.09 27.86
N ALA A 432 -1.50 13.37 26.74
CA ALA A 432 -2.05 12.01 26.69
C ALA A 432 -1.27 11.05 27.60
N ALA A 433 0.07 11.13 27.60
CA ALA A 433 0.92 10.32 28.48
C ALA A 433 0.66 10.64 29.95
N ARG A 434 0.55 11.92 30.31
CA ARG A 434 0.23 12.37 31.67
C ARG A 434 -1.16 11.91 32.12
N ALA A 435 -2.16 11.99 31.24
CA ALA A 435 -3.53 11.61 31.55
C ALA A 435 -3.71 10.09 31.74
N THR A 436 -2.88 9.28 31.07
CA THR A 436 -2.94 7.81 31.12
C THR A 436 -1.93 7.20 32.08
N GLY A 437 -0.90 7.95 32.48
CA GLY A 437 0.23 7.44 33.25
C GLY A 437 1.22 6.61 32.43
N ALA A 438 1.13 6.65 31.10
CA ALA A 438 1.98 5.86 30.20
C ALA A 438 3.40 6.44 30.09
N ASP A 439 4.40 5.56 29.95
CA ASP A 439 5.77 5.93 29.56
C ASP A 439 5.84 6.06 28.03
N ALA A 440 5.42 7.22 27.52
CA ALA A 440 5.41 7.49 26.10
C ALA A 440 6.83 7.73 25.56
N TRP A 441 7.18 7.03 24.49
CA TRP A 441 8.43 7.24 23.75
C TRP A 441 8.10 8.05 22.50
N VAL A 442 8.95 9.00 22.14
CA VAL A 442 8.76 9.81 20.93
C VAL A 442 9.98 9.76 20.03
N MET A 443 9.76 9.77 18.71
CA MET A 443 10.84 9.90 17.73
C MET A 443 10.48 10.81 16.56
N ALA A 444 11.49 11.51 16.05
CA ALA A 444 11.37 12.33 14.85
C ALA A 444 11.76 11.55 13.57
N PRO A 445 10.97 11.66 12.49
CA PRO A 445 11.33 11.16 11.16
C PRO A 445 12.30 12.11 10.44
N MET A 446 12.97 11.61 9.39
CA MET A 446 13.81 12.35 8.44
C MET A 446 14.98 13.13 9.06
N VAL A 447 15.41 12.74 10.26
CA VAL A 447 16.58 13.32 10.93
C VAL A 447 17.83 13.01 10.11
N THR A 448 18.62 14.05 9.84
CA THR A 448 19.85 13.94 9.04
C THR A 448 21.09 14.30 9.84
N THR A 449 20.96 15.26 10.76
CA THR A 449 22.10 15.85 11.48
C THR A 449 21.95 15.73 12.99
N ARG A 450 23.09 15.77 13.70
CA ARG A 450 23.12 15.86 15.16
C ARG A 450 22.37 17.09 15.70
N ALA A 451 22.42 18.22 15.00
CA ALA A 451 21.75 19.45 15.42
C ALA A 451 20.23 19.31 15.42
N GLU A 452 19.67 18.67 14.39
CA GLU A 452 18.22 18.34 14.34
C GLU A 452 17.82 17.42 15.49
N ALA A 453 18.62 16.37 15.75
CA ALA A 453 18.36 15.44 16.86
C ALA A 453 18.42 16.13 18.23
N ALA A 454 19.41 17.00 18.45
CA ALA A 454 19.56 17.75 19.69
C ALA A 454 18.39 18.73 19.92
N ASP A 455 17.95 19.45 18.88
CA ASP A 455 16.82 20.37 19.00
C ASP A 455 15.51 19.64 19.29
N PHE A 456 15.24 18.55 18.55
CA PHE A 456 14.07 17.72 18.79
C PHE A 456 14.05 17.15 20.22
N ALA A 457 15.17 16.59 20.68
CA ALA A 457 15.28 16.04 22.02
C ALA A 457 15.07 17.10 23.11
N ARG A 458 15.61 18.31 22.91
CA ARG A 458 15.39 19.45 23.81
C ARG A 458 13.90 19.80 23.90
N ARG A 459 13.20 19.90 22.76
CA ARG A 459 11.77 20.26 22.69
C ARG A 459 10.86 19.20 23.31
N ALA A 460 11.14 17.92 23.08
CA ALA A 460 10.39 16.82 23.67
C ALA A 460 10.61 16.72 25.19
N ARG A 461 11.87 16.80 25.65
CA ARG A 461 12.20 16.75 27.08
C ARG A 461 11.66 17.94 27.86
N ALA A 462 11.58 19.13 27.24
CA ALA A 462 10.97 20.31 27.86
C ALA A 462 9.47 20.10 28.22
N ARG A 463 8.80 19.13 27.58
CA ARG A 463 7.40 18.75 27.84
C ARG A 463 7.28 17.54 28.77
N GLY A 464 8.38 17.07 29.36
CA GLY A 464 8.39 15.94 30.28
C GLY A 464 8.43 14.56 29.62
N ILE A 465 8.64 14.48 28.30
CA ILE A 465 8.80 13.20 27.61
C ILE A 465 10.20 12.63 27.93
N GLY A 466 10.22 11.52 28.66
CA GLY A 466 11.45 10.93 29.22
C GLY A 466 12.30 10.15 28.23
N ARG A 467 11.69 9.62 27.15
CA ARG A 467 12.35 8.77 26.16
C ARG A 467 12.21 9.36 24.77
N VAL A 468 13.30 9.93 24.27
CA VAL A 468 13.34 10.56 22.95
C VAL A 468 14.30 9.80 22.05
N GLY A 469 13.87 9.46 20.84
CA GLY A 469 14.70 8.84 19.82
C GLY A 469 14.62 9.57 18.49
N VAL A 470 15.25 9.00 17.48
CA VAL A 470 15.11 9.44 16.09
C VAL A 470 14.96 8.24 15.17
N MET A 471 14.24 8.44 14.07
CA MET A 471 14.23 7.48 12.98
C MET A 471 15.53 7.64 12.16
N VAL A 472 16.26 6.55 11.98
CA VAL A 472 17.41 6.49 11.08
C VAL A 472 16.95 5.96 9.75
N GLU A 473 16.64 6.89 8.86
CA GLU A 473 16.16 6.59 7.51
C GLU A 473 16.89 7.38 6.42
N VAL A 474 17.86 8.22 6.81
CA VAL A 474 18.77 8.92 5.89
C VAL A 474 20.17 8.31 6.03
N PRO A 475 20.90 7.99 4.93
CA PRO A 475 22.23 7.37 5.02
C PRO A 475 23.22 8.19 5.86
N ALA A 476 23.15 9.52 5.77
CA ALA A 476 23.96 10.42 6.60
C ALA A 476 23.71 10.23 8.11
N ALA A 477 22.46 9.97 8.52
CA ALA A 477 22.12 9.68 9.91
C ALA A 477 22.68 8.33 10.37
N ALA A 478 22.65 7.30 9.52
CA ALA A 478 23.24 5.99 9.82
C ALA A 478 24.76 6.07 9.99
N LEU A 479 25.44 6.82 9.12
CA LEU A 479 26.88 7.08 9.22
C LEU A 479 27.29 7.89 10.45
N GLN A 480 26.34 8.58 11.10
CA GLN A 480 26.55 9.40 12.29
C GLN A 480 25.79 8.88 13.52
N ALA A 481 25.40 7.61 13.52
CA ALA A 481 24.54 7.04 14.55
C ALA A 481 25.09 7.22 15.97
N ASP A 482 26.42 7.14 16.15
CA ASP A 482 27.13 7.41 17.41
C ASP A 482 26.89 8.85 17.91
N ARG A 483 26.95 9.83 17.00
CA ARG A 483 26.71 11.25 17.30
C ARG A 483 25.25 11.54 17.60
N LEU A 484 24.33 10.87 16.91
CA LEU A 484 22.90 10.99 17.20
C LEU A 484 22.58 10.44 18.58
N LEU A 485 23.10 9.25 18.91
CA LEU A 485 22.95 8.60 20.22
C LEU A 485 23.58 9.37 21.38
N ALA A 486 24.44 10.36 21.13
CA ALA A 486 24.88 11.28 22.16
C ALA A 486 23.74 12.20 22.66
N GLU A 487 22.75 12.49 21.81
CA GLU A 487 21.65 13.43 22.09
C GLU A 487 20.36 12.72 22.51
N VAL A 488 20.13 11.51 21.99
CA VAL A 488 18.86 10.76 22.11
C VAL A 488 19.02 9.42 22.81
N ASP A 489 17.92 8.81 23.23
CA ASP A 489 17.86 7.63 24.08
C ASP A 489 17.79 6.31 23.30
N PHE A 490 17.34 6.35 22.03
CA PHE A 490 17.24 5.19 21.15
C PHE A 490 17.27 5.59 19.67
N LEU A 491 17.50 4.62 18.79
CA LEU A 491 17.30 4.75 17.35
C LEU A 491 16.25 3.75 16.86
N SER A 492 15.48 4.12 15.84
CA SER A 492 14.62 3.19 15.11
C SER A 492 14.93 3.29 13.62
N ILE A 493 15.31 2.20 12.97
CA ILE A 493 15.75 2.22 11.57
C ILE A 493 14.53 2.03 10.66
N GLY A 494 14.25 3.03 9.82
CA GLY A 494 13.25 2.96 8.77
C GLY A 494 13.85 2.42 7.48
N THR A 495 13.90 1.09 7.31
CA THR A 495 14.59 0.48 6.16
C THR A 495 13.98 0.84 4.80
N ASN A 496 12.68 1.17 4.74
CA ASN A 496 12.02 1.56 3.50
C ASN A 496 12.60 2.85 2.91
N ASP A 497 12.76 3.89 3.72
CA ASP A 497 13.32 5.17 3.28
C ASP A 497 14.86 5.11 3.25
N LEU A 498 15.48 4.36 4.17
CA LEU A 498 16.93 4.14 4.15
C LEU A 498 17.40 3.45 2.86
N SER A 499 16.69 2.42 2.40
CA SER A 499 16.98 1.74 1.13
C SER A 499 16.82 2.68 -0.06
N GLN A 500 15.69 3.40 -0.15
CA GLN A 500 15.43 4.37 -1.19
C GLN A 500 16.57 5.39 -1.35
N TYR A 501 17.03 6.00 -0.26
CA TYR A 501 18.10 6.99 -0.33
C TYR A 501 19.50 6.37 -0.47
N THR A 502 19.73 5.15 0.04
CA THR A 502 21.02 4.46 -0.12
C THR A 502 21.23 4.03 -1.57
N PHE A 503 20.18 3.53 -2.22
CA PHE A 503 20.24 3.00 -3.59
C PHE A 503 19.83 4.02 -4.65
N ALA A 504 19.38 5.22 -4.24
CA ALA A 504 18.84 6.25 -5.12
C ALA A 504 17.70 5.73 -6.03
N ALA A 505 16.84 4.88 -5.45
CA ALA A 505 15.74 4.23 -6.13
C ALA A 505 14.41 4.59 -5.46
N ASP A 506 13.52 5.27 -6.19
CA ASP A 506 12.19 5.60 -5.67
C ASP A 506 11.36 4.32 -5.53
N ARG A 507 10.87 4.05 -4.31
CA ARG A 507 10.03 2.88 -4.01
C ARG A 507 8.67 2.88 -4.70
N GLN A 508 8.21 4.05 -5.13
CA GLN A 508 6.99 4.19 -5.93
C GLN A 508 7.25 3.89 -7.42
N HIS A 509 8.52 3.84 -7.87
CA HIS A 509 8.84 3.61 -9.27
C HIS A 509 8.94 2.09 -9.56
N PRO A 510 7.99 1.51 -10.31
CA PRO A 510 7.94 0.05 -10.51
C PRO A 510 9.19 -0.51 -11.19
N GLY A 511 9.81 0.26 -12.10
CA GLY A 511 11.02 -0.14 -12.82
C GLY A 511 12.32 -0.10 -12.02
N LEU A 512 12.29 0.22 -10.71
CA LEU A 512 13.48 0.27 -9.84
C LEU A 512 13.37 -0.64 -8.61
N ALA A 513 12.34 -1.48 -8.56
CA ALA A 513 12.06 -2.27 -7.36
C ALA A 513 13.10 -3.37 -7.10
N ASP A 514 13.80 -3.83 -8.13
CA ASP A 514 14.96 -4.74 -8.01
C ASP A 514 16.09 -4.14 -7.17
N LEU A 515 16.26 -2.81 -7.20
CA LEU A 515 17.26 -2.09 -6.41
C LEU A 515 16.87 -1.91 -4.94
N LEU A 516 15.66 -2.29 -4.53
CA LEU A 516 15.13 -2.06 -3.18
C LEU A 516 15.07 -3.31 -2.31
N ASP A 517 15.78 -4.37 -2.70
CA ASP A 517 15.92 -5.58 -1.89
C ASP A 517 16.52 -5.25 -0.50
N PRO A 518 15.78 -5.50 0.61
CA PRO A 518 16.25 -5.23 1.96
C PRO A 518 17.42 -6.12 2.39
N ALA A 519 17.72 -7.20 1.67
CA ALA A 519 18.87 -8.08 1.92
C ALA A 519 20.19 -7.55 1.34
N GLN A 520 20.16 -6.43 0.59
CA GLN A 520 21.38 -5.91 -0.02
C GLN A 520 22.46 -5.55 1.02
N PRO A 521 23.74 -5.94 0.78
CA PRO A 521 24.81 -5.76 1.76
C PRO A 521 25.02 -4.32 2.22
N ALA A 522 24.85 -3.33 1.33
CA ALA A 522 25.04 -1.93 1.68
C ALA A 522 24.02 -1.44 2.74
N LEU A 523 22.75 -1.83 2.60
CA LEU A 523 21.71 -1.52 3.59
C LEU A 523 21.99 -2.22 4.91
N LEU A 524 22.33 -3.52 4.88
CA LEU A 524 22.65 -4.30 6.07
C LEU A 524 23.88 -3.75 6.82
N ARG A 525 24.89 -3.25 6.10
CA ARG A 525 26.05 -2.57 6.69
C ARG A 525 25.66 -1.28 7.41
N LEU A 526 24.74 -0.48 6.85
CA LEU A 526 24.21 0.71 7.54
C LEU A 526 23.43 0.34 8.80
N VAL A 527 22.60 -0.71 8.74
CA VAL A 527 21.89 -1.25 9.92
C VAL A 527 22.89 -1.71 10.98
N GLY A 528 23.93 -2.46 10.59
CA GLY A 528 24.99 -2.93 11.48
C GLY A 528 25.77 -1.80 12.13
N ALA A 529 26.07 -0.72 11.40
CA ALA A 529 26.72 0.47 11.95
C ALA A 529 25.88 1.14 13.04
N CYS A 530 24.57 1.29 12.82
CA CYS A 530 23.63 1.81 13.82
C CYS A 530 23.58 0.91 15.06
N ALA A 531 23.44 -0.41 14.87
CA ALA A 531 23.39 -1.37 15.97
C ALA A 531 24.70 -1.39 16.79
N GLN A 532 25.86 -1.29 16.12
CA GLN A 532 27.15 -1.16 16.77
C GLN A 532 27.25 0.12 17.61
N ALA A 533 26.80 1.26 17.08
CA ALA A 533 26.74 2.52 17.81
C ALA A 533 25.82 2.44 19.04
N GLY A 534 24.66 1.81 18.89
CA GLY A 534 23.72 1.52 19.98
C GLY A 534 24.36 0.70 21.10
N ARG A 535 24.99 -0.42 20.73
CA ARG A 535 25.73 -1.27 21.69
C ARG A 535 26.83 -0.52 22.41
N ALA A 536 27.62 0.29 21.69
CA ALA A 536 28.69 1.10 22.28
C ALA A 536 28.15 2.15 23.28
N ALA A 537 26.98 2.72 23.00
CA ALA A 537 26.31 3.70 23.86
C ALA A 537 25.45 3.07 24.97
N GLY A 538 25.24 1.74 24.95
CA GLY A 538 24.30 1.06 25.86
C GLY A 538 22.83 1.44 25.60
N LYS A 539 22.47 1.82 24.37
CA LYS A 539 21.15 2.33 23.98
C LYS A 539 20.50 1.40 22.94
N PRO A 540 19.17 1.18 23.01
CA PRO A 540 18.48 0.28 22.09
C PRO A 540 18.43 0.84 20.67
N VAL A 541 18.50 -0.06 19.69
CA VAL A 541 18.38 0.22 18.26
C VAL A 541 17.39 -0.76 17.68
N GLY A 542 16.24 -0.26 17.26
CA GLY A 542 15.18 -1.04 16.63
C GLY A 542 15.18 -0.92 15.11
N VAL A 543 14.38 -1.77 14.45
CA VAL A 543 14.01 -1.62 13.03
C VAL A 543 12.49 -1.60 12.95
N CYS A 544 11.91 -0.62 12.23
CA CYS A 544 10.46 -0.49 12.04
C CYS A 544 10.04 -0.45 10.56
N GLY A 545 10.99 -0.52 9.63
CA GLY A 545 10.70 -0.75 8.22
C GLY A 545 10.30 -2.20 7.93
N GLU A 546 9.86 -2.48 6.71
CA GLU A 546 9.30 -3.77 6.30
C GLU A 546 10.24 -4.95 6.53
N ALA A 547 11.55 -4.73 6.45
CA ALA A 547 12.58 -5.73 6.76
C ALA A 547 12.45 -6.33 8.17
N ALA A 548 11.86 -5.62 9.13
CA ALA A 548 11.62 -6.14 10.48
C ALA A 548 10.55 -7.24 10.53
N GLY A 549 9.63 -7.25 9.55
CA GLY A 549 8.56 -8.24 9.44
C GLY A 549 8.94 -9.48 8.62
N ASP A 550 10.17 -9.55 8.10
CA ASP A 550 10.65 -10.66 7.28
C ASP A 550 11.29 -11.76 8.16
N PRO A 551 10.73 -12.98 8.20
CA PRO A 551 11.29 -14.09 8.98
C PRO A 551 12.70 -14.52 8.55
N VAL A 552 13.09 -14.31 7.29
CA VAL A 552 14.43 -14.63 6.79
C VAL A 552 15.45 -13.59 7.27
N LEU A 553 15.08 -12.31 7.25
CA LEU A 553 15.96 -11.23 7.71
C LEU A 553 16.00 -11.07 9.23
N ALA A 554 14.97 -11.49 9.97
CA ALA A 554 14.92 -11.32 11.42
C ALA A 554 16.16 -11.90 12.15
N PRO A 555 16.63 -13.13 11.88
CA PRO A 555 17.89 -13.64 12.43
C PRO A 555 19.13 -12.83 12.00
N VAL A 556 19.16 -12.32 10.77
CA VAL A 556 20.24 -11.45 10.27
C VAL A 556 20.28 -10.15 11.07
N LEU A 557 19.13 -9.49 11.25
CA LEU A 557 19.01 -8.25 12.01
C LEU A 557 19.38 -8.44 13.48
N ALA A 558 18.95 -9.55 14.09
CA ALA A 558 19.36 -9.93 15.44
C ALA A 558 20.90 -10.11 15.52
N GLY A 559 21.49 -10.77 14.51
CA GLY A 559 22.95 -10.93 14.40
C GLY A 559 23.72 -9.62 14.23
N LEU A 560 23.14 -8.62 13.56
CA LEU A 560 23.71 -7.27 13.47
C LEU A 560 23.69 -6.54 14.83
N GLY A 561 22.88 -7.00 15.78
CA GLY A 561 22.74 -6.45 17.13
C GLY A 561 21.53 -5.54 17.31
N VAL A 562 20.52 -5.65 16.43
CA VAL A 562 19.23 -4.96 16.61
C VAL A 562 18.51 -5.52 17.83
N THR A 563 17.97 -4.62 18.67
CA THR A 563 17.35 -4.99 19.96
C THR A 563 15.83 -5.18 19.88
N SER A 564 15.19 -4.70 18.82
CA SER A 564 13.75 -4.82 18.62
C SER A 564 13.35 -4.77 17.14
N LEU A 565 12.33 -5.53 16.77
CA LEU A 565 11.75 -5.56 15.44
C LEU A 565 10.29 -5.12 15.54
N SER A 566 9.91 -4.08 14.81
CA SER A 566 8.56 -3.53 14.79
C SER A 566 7.91 -3.74 13.42
N MET A 567 6.76 -4.41 13.39
CA MET A 567 6.17 -4.94 12.15
C MET A 567 4.64 -4.96 12.19
N ALA A 568 4.00 -5.29 11.07
CA ALA A 568 2.55 -5.54 11.05
C ALA A 568 2.20 -6.76 11.93
N PRO A 569 1.04 -6.77 12.62
CA PRO A 569 0.68 -7.85 13.55
C PRO A 569 0.73 -9.26 12.93
N VAL A 570 0.35 -9.40 11.67
CA VAL A 570 0.35 -10.66 10.92
C VAL A 570 1.75 -11.29 10.77
N CYS A 571 2.82 -10.49 10.82
CA CYS A 571 4.20 -10.95 10.66
C CYS A 571 4.80 -11.52 11.95
N VAL A 572 4.28 -11.11 13.11
CA VAL A 572 4.86 -11.42 14.43
C VAL A 572 5.07 -12.94 14.65
N PRO A 573 4.10 -13.83 14.35
CA PRO A 573 4.28 -15.25 14.60
C PRO A 573 5.42 -15.88 13.79
N ALA A 574 5.53 -15.53 12.51
CA ALA A 574 6.56 -16.05 11.62
C ALA A 574 7.96 -15.56 12.01
N VAL A 575 8.08 -14.28 12.37
CA VAL A 575 9.34 -13.70 12.87
C VAL A 575 9.76 -14.32 14.20
N ARG A 576 8.80 -14.52 15.13
CA ARG A 576 9.05 -15.18 16.41
C ARG A 576 9.61 -16.58 16.23
N ASP A 577 8.96 -17.37 15.39
CA ASP A 577 9.34 -18.74 15.08
C ASP A 577 10.70 -18.81 14.36
N ALA A 578 11.01 -17.85 13.48
CA ALA A 578 12.33 -17.76 12.86
C ALA A 578 13.45 -17.47 13.87
N LEU A 579 13.25 -16.52 14.79
CA LEU A 579 14.21 -16.23 15.84
C LEU A 579 14.40 -17.43 16.78
N ALA A 580 13.30 -18.06 17.22
CA ALA A 580 13.33 -19.19 18.15
C ALA A 580 14.01 -20.45 17.60
N ARG A 581 14.26 -20.52 16.28
CA ARG A 581 14.98 -21.61 15.61
C ARG A 581 16.50 -21.41 15.50
N HIS A 582 17.00 -20.23 15.84
CA HIS A 582 18.41 -19.89 15.71
C HIS A 582 18.98 -19.40 17.03
N THR A 583 20.17 -19.85 17.38
CA THR A 583 20.99 -19.28 18.46
C THR A 583 21.54 -17.91 18.04
N LEU A 584 22.00 -17.11 19.01
CA LEU A 584 22.63 -15.83 18.69
C LEU A 584 23.91 -15.99 17.84
N GLU A 585 24.67 -17.07 18.06
CA GLU A 585 25.86 -17.37 17.27
C GLU A 585 25.52 -17.62 15.79
N GLU A 586 24.50 -18.43 15.49
CA GLU A 586 24.01 -18.65 14.12
C GLU A 586 23.49 -17.35 13.49
N CYS A 587 22.83 -16.49 14.28
CA CYS A 587 22.44 -15.16 13.83
C CYS A 587 23.66 -14.30 13.42
N TRP A 588 24.76 -14.34 14.18
CA TRP A 588 26.00 -13.65 13.81
C TRP A 588 26.61 -14.17 12.51
N GLU A 589 26.61 -15.49 12.30
CA GLU A 589 27.12 -16.09 11.06
C GLU A 589 26.30 -15.68 9.84
N ARG A 590 24.96 -15.69 9.98
CA ARG A 590 24.05 -15.18 8.95
C ARG A 590 24.31 -13.72 8.63
N ALA A 591 24.47 -12.88 9.66
CA ALA A 591 24.77 -11.46 9.49
C ALA A 591 26.12 -11.22 8.79
N ARG A 592 27.16 -11.97 9.15
CA ARG A 592 28.46 -11.89 8.46
C ARG A 592 28.36 -12.30 6.99
N THR A 593 27.61 -13.37 6.71
CA THR A 593 27.42 -13.86 5.33
C THR A 593 26.64 -12.86 4.49
N ALA A 594 25.57 -12.28 5.03
CA ALA A 594 24.73 -11.32 4.33
C ALA A 594 25.41 -9.95 4.13
N THR A 595 26.44 -9.62 4.91
CA THR A 595 27.18 -8.35 4.81
C THR A 595 28.54 -8.46 4.10
N ALA A 596 29.00 -9.66 3.80
CA ALA A 596 30.20 -9.91 2.99
C ALA A 596 29.96 -9.42 1.56
#